data_AF-A0A1J4LSH7-F1
#
_entry.id   AF-A0A1J4LSH7-F1
#
_cell.length_a   1.000
_cell.length_b   1.000
_cell.length_c   1.000
_cell.angle_alpha   90.00
_cell.angle_beta   90.00
_cell.angle_gamma   90.00
#
_symmetry.space_group_name_H-M   'P 1'
#
loop_
_entity.id
_entity.type
_entity.pdbx_description
1 polymer ?
#
loop_
_entity_poly.entity_id
_entity_poly.type
_entity_poly.pdbx_seq_one_letter_code
_entity_poly.pdbx_strand_id
1 'polypeptide(L)'
;METTDERSPSQRGERVERLEFSVEWPPNHAAAYLIEGPTEERVLVDAGPPGEQATETMRTQLDGLGVDLEAIDAAVITHPHSDHIGQVPALRAANVTVYAPEPALEQVRRDEDDLAARVRETTRSAGYEDEALEREVERARHSLERNRRLLDPDDAIGFSFNDSFRVGALEFEPIHTPGHQVHHASLATSIGSERVLFSGDALIESFRAGALHVGLDDGAYEAVEAVDAGLERLEDETAARPFERVCPGHGPVFTDAAGALADTRAALDSLLESRRDAVATVGPATPLEITEHLYGDLQYPAQLLDTLGALGTLAERGEVAFDWRDGVRYYRTADGSAVLDQ
;
A
#
# COMPACT_ATOMS: atom_id res chain seq x y z
N MET A 1 42.07 -17.32 39.27
CA MET A 1 42.18 -17.51 37.81
C MET A 1 40.78 -17.37 37.25
N GLU A 2 40.31 -16.13 37.18
CA GLU A 2 39.05 -15.82 36.51
C GLU A 2 39.26 -15.92 35.00
N THR A 3 38.34 -16.59 34.34
CA THR A 3 38.21 -16.58 32.88
C THR A 3 37.14 -15.55 32.54
N THR A 4 37.57 -14.34 32.22
CA THR A 4 36.71 -13.33 31.59
C THR A 4 36.29 -13.84 30.21
N ASP A 5 34.98 -14.02 30.00
CA ASP A 5 34.39 -14.42 28.72
C ASP A 5 34.38 -13.21 27.76
N GLU A 6 35.55 -12.91 27.19
CA GLU A 6 35.70 -11.87 26.16
C GLU A 6 35.03 -12.35 24.85
N ARG A 7 33.74 -12.06 24.70
CA ARG A 7 33.02 -12.30 23.45
C ARG A 7 33.64 -11.47 22.33
N SER A 8 34.21 -12.17 21.33
CA SER A 8 34.78 -11.54 20.14
C SER A 8 33.74 -10.67 19.42
N PRO A 9 34.07 -9.45 18.95
CA PRO A 9 33.16 -8.60 18.17
C PRO A 9 32.73 -9.20 16.81
N SER A 10 33.37 -10.29 16.39
CA SER A 10 33.36 -10.79 15.02
C SER A 10 32.19 -11.72 14.67
N GLN A 11 30.92 -11.27 14.83
CA GLN A 11 29.75 -11.91 14.18
C GLN A 11 28.41 -11.13 14.24
N ARG A 12 28.39 -9.79 14.14
CA ARG A 12 27.20 -9.10 13.57
C ARG A 12 27.16 -9.40 12.07
N GLY A 13 26.52 -10.51 11.71
CA GLY A 13 26.10 -10.77 10.33
C GLY A 13 24.86 -9.93 9.99
N GLU A 14 24.66 -9.68 8.69
CA GLU A 14 23.54 -8.90 8.16
C GLU A 14 22.18 -9.43 8.65
N ARG A 15 21.26 -8.52 8.99
CA ARG A 15 20.01 -8.83 9.70
C ARG A 15 18.84 -8.02 9.19
N VAL A 16 17.65 -8.62 9.33
CA VAL A 16 16.36 -7.94 9.22
C VAL A 16 15.62 -8.17 10.53
N GLU A 17 15.41 -7.12 11.31
CA GLU A 17 14.68 -7.14 12.57
C GLU A 17 13.37 -6.35 12.40
N ARG A 18 12.22 -6.93 12.77
CA ARG A 18 10.89 -6.35 12.53
C ARG A 18 10.42 -5.53 13.74
N LEU A 19 10.11 -4.26 13.51
CA LEU A 19 9.46 -3.36 14.46
C LEU A 19 7.94 -3.46 14.25
N GLU A 20 7.19 -3.80 15.29
CA GLU A 20 5.72 -3.86 15.24
C GLU A 20 5.10 -2.66 15.95
N PHE A 21 3.99 -2.16 15.40
CA PHE A 21 3.19 -1.06 15.94
C PHE A 21 1.73 -1.46 15.95
N SER A 22 0.97 -1.05 16.97
CA SER A 22 -0.50 -1.21 16.97
C SER A 22 -1.18 -0.08 16.20
N VAL A 23 -2.29 -0.40 15.52
CA VAL A 23 -3.20 0.57 14.87
C VAL A 23 -4.65 0.28 15.26
N GLU A 24 -5.55 1.27 15.14
CA GLU A 24 -6.94 1.18 15.61
C GLU A 24 -7.91 0.56 14.58
N TRP A 25 -7.43 0.19 13.39
CA TRP A 25 -8.18 -0.44 12.32
C TRP A 25 -7.62 -1.85 12.02
N PRO A 26 -8.43 -2.80 11.51
CA PRO A 26 -7.92 -4.10 11.05
C PRO A 26 -6.77 -3.92 10.04
N PRO A 27 -5.65 -4.66 10.16
CA PRO A 27 -5.42 -5.85 10.99
C PRO A 27 -4.90 -5.57 12.42
N ASN A 28 -5.06 -4.34 12.92
CA ASN A 28 -4.71 -3.85 14.26
C ASN A 28 -3.20 -3.72 14.54
N HIS A 29 -2.36 -3.97 13.55
CA HIS A 29 -0.91 -3.80 13.63
C HIS A 29 -0.31 -3.41 12.27
N ALA A 30 0.80 -2.69 12.28
CA ALA A 30 1.62 -2.36 11.11
C ALA A 30 3.10 -2.63 11.43
N ALA A 31 3.93 -2.85 10.40
CA ALA A 31 5.34 -3.22 10.54
C ALA A 31 6.28 -2.23 9.83
N ALA A 32 7.44 -2.00 10.46
CA ALA A 32 8.62 -1.46 9.80
C ALA A 32 9.79 -2.46 9.99
N TYR A 33 10.81 -2.38 9.15
CA TYR A 33 11.91 -3.36 9.17
C TYR A 33 13.27 -2.66 9.24
N LEU A 34 14.04 -2.94 10.29
CA LEU A 34 15.42 -2.50 10.41
C LEU A 34 16.35 -3.50 9.71
N ILE A 35 17.07 -3.04 8.70
CA ILE A 35 18.17 -3.75 8.07
C ILE A 35 19.48 -3.28 8.70
N GLU A 36 20.27 -4.21 9.29
CA GLU A 36 21.69 -3.97 9.56
C GLU A 36 22.51 -4.47 8.35
N GLY A 37 23.10 -3.52 7.61
CA GLY A 37 23.84 -3.77 6.38
C GLY A 37 25.31 -4.17 6.59
N PRO A 38 26.00 -4.60 5.50
CA PRO A 38 27.33 -5.20 5.58
C PRO A 38 28.46 -4.21 5.90
N THR A 39 28.19 -2.90 5.93
CA THR A 39 29.14 -1.83 6.30
C THR A 39 28.73 -1.08 7.56
N GLU A 40 27.94 -1.72 8.44
CA GLU A 40 27.34 -1.19 9.67
C GLU A 40 26.25 -0.12 9.46
N GLU A 41 25.81 0.09 8.22
CA GLU A 41 24.69 0.98 7.91
C GLU A 41 23.36 0.42 8.46
N ARG A 42 22.46 1.32 8.84
CA ARG A 42 21.11 0.98 9.32
C ARG A 42 20.06 1.66 8.48
N VAL A 43 19.26 0.82 7.82
CA VAL A 43 18.20 1.27 6.92
C VAL A 43 16.86 0.73 7.43
N LEU A 44 15.92 1.62 7.71
CA LEU A 44 14.53 1.23 7.90
C LEU A 44 13.84 1.05 6.54
N VAL A 45 12.96 0.06 6.43
CA VAL A 45 11.89 0.04 5.43
C VAL A 45 10.58 0.34 6.15
N ASP A 46 9.89 1.38 5.69
CA ASP A 46 8.77 2.06 6.37
C ASP A 46 9.07 2.53 7.81
N ALA A 47 8.10 3.23 8.42
CA ALA A 47 8.28 3.98 9.67
C ALA A 47 7.16 3.80 10.71
N GLY A 48 6.12 3.01 10.46
CA GLY A 48 5.03 2.83 11.42
C GLY A 48 4.04 4.02 11.50
N PRO A 49 2.97 3.92 12.31
CA PRO A 49 1.88 4.90 12.40
C PRO A 49 2.28 6.19 13.15
N PRO A 50 1.50 7.28 13.01
CA PRO A 50 1.85 8.58 13.57
C PRO A 50 1.49 8.72 15.05
N GLY A 51 2.24 9.56 15.76
CA GLY A 51 1.95 9.95 17.15
C GLY A 51 2.99 9.47 18.15
N GLU A 52 2.99 10.10 19.33
CA GLU A 52 4.05 9.96 20.35
C GLU A 52 4.16 8.52 20.88
N GLN A 53 3.05 7.80 21.07
CA GLN A 53 3.05 6.40 21.50
C GLN A 53 3.77 5.47 20.50
N ALA A 54 3.62 5.72 19.20
CA ALA A 54 4.34 4.99 18.17
C ALA A 54 5.82 5.39 18.12
N THR A 55 6.18 6.64 18.47
CA THR A 55 7.58 7.06 18.67
C THR A 55 8.23 6.34 19.87
N GLU A 56 7.50 6.20 20.98
CA GLU A 56 7.95 5.45 22.16
C GLU A 56 8.10 3.94 21.84
N THR A 57 7.18 3.40 21.05
CA THR A 57 7.20 1.99 20.58
C THR A 57 8.34 1.73 19.60
N MET A 58 8.68 2.69 18.73
CA MET A 58 9.86 2.62 17.87
C MET A 58 11.14 2.60 18.72
N ARG A 59 11.32 3.60 19.59
CA ARG A 59 12.50 3.70 20.47
C ARG A 59 12.67 2.45 21.34
N THR A 60 11.62 2.00 22.02
CA THR A 60 11.67 0.83 22.91
C THR A 60 12.12 -0.46 22.19
N GLN A 61 11.76 -0.62 20.91
CA GLN A 61 12.19 -1.77 20.12
C GLN A 61 13.64 -1.61 19.61
N LEU A 62 14.04 -0.41 19.17
CA LEU A 62 15.41 -0.11 18.77
C LEU A 62 16.41 -0.24 19.96
N ASP A 63 16.04 0.28 21.14
CA ASP A 63 16.75 0.09 22.41
C ASP A 63 16.95 -1.41 22.71
N GLY A 64 15.93 -2.23 22.45
CA GLY A 64 15.98 -3.69 22.61
C GLY A 64 16.95 -4.41 21.67
N LEU A 65 17.27 -3.81 20.53
CA LEU A 65 18.30 -4.26 19.58
C LEU A 65 19.69 -3.63 19.87
N GLY A 66 19.75 -2.68 20.80
CA GLY A 66 20.96 -1.90 21.09
C GLY A 66 21.30 -0.91 19.98
N VAL A 67 20.29 -0.24 19.42
CA VAL A 67 20.37 0.75 18.34
C VAL A 67 19.68 2.04 18.81
N ASP A 68 20.39 3.17 18.79
CA ASP A 68 19.77 4.48 19.02
C ASP A 68 19.00 4.92 17.75
N LEU A 69 17.93 5.73 17.89
CA LEU A 69 17.18 6.28 16.74
C LEU A 69 18.08 7.12 15.82
N GLU A 70 19.01 7.85 16.43
CA GLU A 70 20.04 8.68 15.80
C GLU A 70 21.20 7.87 15.18
N ALA A 71 21.17 6.53 15.28
CA ALA A 71 22.13 5.60 14.66
C ALA A 71 21.56 4.86 13.43
N ILE A 72 20.43 5.33 12.90
CA ILE A 72 19.84 4.94 11.62
C ILE A 72 20.28 5.94 10.55
N ASP A 73 20.83 5.45 9.43
CA ASP A 73 21.32 6.31 8.35
C ASP A 73 20.18 6.76 7.42
N ALA A 74 19.22 5.87 7.16
CA ALA A 74 18.15 6.09 6.20
C ALA A 74 16.84 5.35 6.52
N ALA A 75 15.76 5.84 5.93
CA ALA A 75 14.48 5.15 5.84
C ALA A 75 14.00 5.15 4.38
N VAL A 76 13.55 3.98 3.89
CA VAL A 76 13.01 3.80 2.54
C VAL A 76 11.52 3.48 2.67
N ILE A 77 10.68 4.33 2.07
CA ILE A 77 9.22 4.24 2.15
C ILE A 77 8.67 3.42 0.99
N THR A 78 7.76 2.48 1.28
CA THR A 78 7.01 1.72 0.26
C THR A 78 5.93 2.60 -0.39
N HIS A 79 5.12 3.29 0.41
CA HIS A 79 4.01 4.12 -0.05
C HIS A 79 3.51 5.13 1.02
N PRO A 80 2.81 6.21 0.65
CA PRO A 80 2.43 7.30 1.56
C PRO A 80 1.14 7.03 2.36
N HIS A 81 0.92 5.83 2.91
CA HIS A 81 -0.13 5.60 3.91
C HIS A 81 0.41 5.86 5.33
N SER A 82 -0.46 6.35 6.21
CA SER A 82 -0.05 6.92 7.51
C SER A 82 0.66 5.92 8.43
N ASP A 83 0.33 4.64 8.30
CA ASP A 83 0.89 3.45 8.95
C ASP A 83 2.34 3.18 8.53
N HIS A 84 2.78 3.76 7.41
CA HIS A 84 4.09 3.55 6.78
C HIS A 84 4.97 4.80 6.88
N ILE A 85 4.38 6.00 6.87
CA ILE A 85 5.11 7.29 6.96
C ILE A 85 4.99 8.01 8.31
N GLY A 86 4.31 7.42 9.29
CA GLY A 86 3.90 8.10 10.52
C GLY A 86 5.03 8.60 11.42
N GLN A 87 6.17 7.91 11.47
CA GLN A 87 7.37 8.35 12.22
C GLN A 87 8.43 9.03 11.35
N VAL A 88 8.18 9.27 10.05
CA VAL A 88 9.11 10.04 9.19
C VAL A 88 9.51 11.40 9.80
N PRO A 89 8.62 12.17 10.47
CA PRO A 89 9.03 13.39 11.18
C PRO A 89 10.00 13.14 12.35
N ALA A 90 9.88 12.02 13.06
CA ALA A 90 10.79 11.67 14.16
C ALA A 90 12.16 11.20 13.64
N LEU A 91 12.16 10.45 12.55
CA LEU A 91 13.36 10.03 11.82
C LEU A 91 14.11 11.25 11.25
N ARG A 92 13.41 12.19 10.62
CA ARG A 92 14.01 13.47 10.17
C ARG A 92 14.57 14.31 11.32
N ALA A 93 13.90 14.35 12.48
CA ALA A 93 14.43 15.02 13.67
C ALA A 93 15.72 14.36 14.22
N ALA A 94 15.92 13.07 13.95
CA ALA A 94 17.16 12.33 14.22
C ALA A 94 18.23 12.46 13.09
N ASN A 95 17.94 13.21 12.02
CA ASN A 95 18.75 13.40 10.80
C ASN A 95 18.83 12.18 9.86
N VAL A 96 17.88 11.25 9.95
CA VAL A 96 17.75 10.08 9.05
C VAL A 96 17.41 10.54 7.62
N THR A 97 18.08 9.98 6.62
CA THR A 97 17.82 10.28 5.20
C THR A 97 16.57 9.56 4.71
N VAL A 98 15.59 10.28 4.15
CA VAL A 98 14.30 9.68 3.72
C VAL A 98 14.28 9.48 2.21
N TYR A 99 14.02 8.24 1.78
CA TYR A 99 13.81 7.84 0.40
C TYR A 99 12.36 7.43 0.18
N ALA A 100 11.77 7.81 -0.96
CA ALA A 100 10.39 7.45 -1.32
C ALA A 100 10.22 7.37 -2.86
N PRO A 101 9.14 6.76 -3.38
CA PRO A 101 8.90 6.75 -4.82
C PRO A 101 8.70 8.19 -5.32
N GLU A 102 9.47 8.64 -6.31
CA GLU A 102 9.35 10.00 -6.87
C GLU A 102 7.89 10.35 -7.27
N PRO A 103 7.12 9.52 -8.01
CA PRO A 103 5.74 9.86 -8.33
C PRO A 103 4.81 9.90 -7.10
N ALA A 104 5.15 9.23 -5.99
CA ALA A 104 4.42 9.40 -4.72
C ALA A 104 4.70 10.79 -4.10
N LEU A 105 5.92 11.31 -4.24
CA LEU A 105 6.26 12.68 -3.85
C LEU A 105 5.53 13.70 -4.74
N GLU A 106 5.49 13.48 -6.06
CA GLU A 106 4.68 14.29 -7.00
C GLU A 106 3.19 14.27 -6.62
N GLN A 107 2.64 13.11 -6.25
CA GLN A 107 1.26 12.99 -5.79
C GLN A 107 1.01 13.74 -4.45
N VAL A 108 1.99 13.86 -3.56
CA VAL A 108 1.89 14.68 -2.34
C VAL A 108 1.98 16.19 -2.65
N ARG A 109 2.71 16.57 -3.71
CA ARG A 109 2.82 17.96 -4.21
C ARG A 109 1.57 18.48 -4.93
N ARG A 110 0.63 17.60 -5.32
CA ARG A 110 -0.57 17.96 -6.11
C ARG A 110 -1.40 19.08 -5.47
N ASP A 111 -2.09 19.85 -6.31
CA ASP A 111 -3.03 20.86 -5.84
C ASP A 111 -4.24 20.23 -5.13
N GLU A 112 -4.76 20.96 -4.14
CA GLU A 112 -5.77 20.50 -3.20
C GLU A 112 -7.20 20.78 -3.66
N ASP A 113 -7.42 21.87 -4.41
CA ASP A 113 -8.72 22.17 -5.02
C ASP A 113 -8.92 21.33 -6.29
N ASP A 114 -7.86 21.05 -7.05
CA ASP A 114 -7.87 20.03 -8.13
C ASP A 114 -8.21 18.63 -7.58
N LEU A 115 -7.64 18.23 -6.44
CA LEU A 115 -8.03 17.01 -5.74
C LEU A 115 -9.51 17.05 -5.32
N ALA A 116 -9.94 18.12 -4.67
CA ALA A 116 -11.31 18.28 -4.21
C ALA A 116 -12.33 18.27 -5.37
N ALA A 117 -11.95 18.74 -6.56
CA ALA A 117 -12.76 18.68 -7.77
C ALA A 117 -12.95 17.24 -8.27
N ARG A 118 -11.86 16.50 -8.48
CA ARG A 118 -11.92 15.11 -8.96
C ARG A 118 -12.57 14.17 -7.94
N VAL A 119 -12.29 14.35 -6.65
CA VAL A 119 -12.94 13.57 -5.59
C VAL A 119 -14.45 13.80 -5.57
N ARG A 120 -14.91 15.04 -5.78
CA ARG A 120 -16.34 15.35 -5.90
C ARG A 120 -16.98 14.67 -7.11
N GLU A 121 -16.29 14.57 -8.24
CA GLU A 121 -16.79 13.88 -9.44
C GLU A 121 -16.88 12.36 -9.23
N THR A 122 -15.79 11.70 -8.82
CA THR A 122 -15.78 10.25 -8.55
C THR A 122 -16.76 9.86 -7.45
N THR A 123 -16.82 10.63 -6.35
CA THR A 123 -17.74 10.37 -5.22
C THR A 123 -19.21 10.52 -5.64
N ARG A 124 -19.54 11.52 -6.47
CA ARG A 124 -20.87 11.62 -7.10
C ARG A 124 -21.15 10.43 -8.01
N SER A 125 -20.18 10.03 -8.83
CA SER A 125 -20.32 8.88 -9.75
C SER A 125 -20.64 7.58 -9.00
N ALA A 126 -20.17 7.44 -7.76
CA ALA A 126 -20.39 6.30 -6.88
C ALA A 126 -21.79 6.28 -6.20
N GLY A 127 -22.55 7.38 -6.24
CA GLY A 127 -23.90 7.47 -5.64
C GLY A 127 -24.02 8.35 -4.39
N TYR A 128 -22.98 9.09 -4.01
CA TYR A 128 -23.05 10.01 -2.86
C TYR A 128 -23.64 11.37 -3.25
N GLU A 129 -24.48 11.93 -2.37
CA GLU A 129 -25.10 13.25 -2.51
C GLU A 129 -24.86 14.15 -1.28
N ASP A 130 -25.12 15.45 -1.45
CA ASP A 130 -25.11 16.51 -0.42
C ASP A 130 -23.96 16.40 0.61
N GLU A 131 -24.28 16.42 1.90
CA GLU A 131 -23.30 16.39 2.99
C GLU A 131 -22.45 15.10 3.00
N ALA A 132 -22.94 14.00 2.42
CA ALA A 132 -22.20 12.74 2.38
C ALA A 132 -21.04 12.81 1.38
N LEU A 133 -21.26 13.46 0.23
CA LEU A 133 -20.20 13.75 -0.73
C LEU A 133 -19.16 14.70 -0.14
N GLU A 134 -19.60 15.81 0.46
CA GLU A 134 -18.67 16.85 0.94
C GLU A 134 -17.81 16.37 2.12
N ARG A 135 -18.29 15.40 2.92
CA ARG A 135 -17.46 14.72 3.95
C ARG A 135 -16.29 13.94 3.36
N GLU A 136 -16.46 13.27 2.22
CA GLU A 136 -15.38 12.49 1.60
C GLU A 136 -14.41 13.39 0.81
N VAL A 137 -14.88 14.53 0.28
CA VAL A 137 -14.02 15.60 -0.22
C VAL A 137 -13.11 16.13 0.90
N GLU A 138 -13.67 16.48 2.07
CA GLU A 138 -12.88 16.98 3.20
C GLU A 138 -11.94 15.91 3.77
N ARG A 139 -12.36 14.63 3.80
CA ARG A 139 -11.47 13.50 4.13
C ARG A 139 -10.26 13.45 3.19
N ALA A 140 -10.45 13.67 1.89
CA ALA A 140 -9.36 13.69 0.93
C ALA A 140 -8.41 14.88 1.14
N ARG A 141 -8.93 16.08 1.46
CA ARG A 141 -8.11 17.25 1.83
C ARG A 141 -7.26 16.98 3.07
N HIS A 142 -7.88 16.53 4.17
CA HIS A 142 -7.16 16.17 5.40
C HIS A 142 -6.16 15.02 5.22
N SER A 143 -6.45 14.05 4.36
CA SER A 143 -5.51 12.98 4.00
C SER A 143 -4.27 13.55 3.29
N LEU A 144 -4.45 14.46 2.34
CA LEU A 144 -3.35 15.14 1.65
C LEU A 144 -2.54 16.04 2.60
N GLU A 145 -3.20 16.84 3.44
CA GLU A 145 -2.55 17.68 4.46
C GLU A 145 -1.71 16.85 5.44
N ARG A 146 -2.29 15.77 5.98
CA ARG A 146 -1.59 14.80 6.84
C ARG A 146 -0.39 14.21 6.12
N ASN A 147 -0.54 13.80 4.87
CA ASN A 147 0.53 13.16 4.11
C ASN A 147 1.67 14.14 3.81
N ARG A 148 1.39 15.40 3.40
CA ARG A 148 2.38 16.49 3.27
C ARG A 148 3.14 16.73 4.59
N ARG A 149 2.46 16.67 5.74
CA ARG A 149 3.08 16.86 7.06
C ARG A 149 3.95 15.68 7.50
N LEU A 150 3.61 14.46 7.12
CA LEU A 150 4.36 13.25 7.50
C LEU A 150 5.55 13.01 6.56
N LEU A 151 5.32 13.11 5.24
CA LEU A 151 6.31 12.97 4.18
C LEU A 151 6.35 14.26 3.35
N ASP A 152 6.99 15.30 3.88
CA ASP A 152 7.28 16.51 3.09
C ASP A 152 8.13 16.12 1.87
N PRO A 153 7.68 16.43 0.63
CA PRO A 153 8.33 15.98 -0.59
C PRO A 153 9.56 16.81 -0.99
N ASP A 154 9.85 17.94 -0.34
CA ASP A 154 11.10 18.69 -0.53
C ASP A 154 12.25 18.19 0.36
N ASP A 155 11.93 17.52 1.47
CA ASP A 155 12.88 16.87 2.41
C ASP A 155 13.04 15.35 2.14
N ALA A 156 12.68 14.85 0.96
CA ALA A 156 12.77 13.43 0.58
C ALA A 156 13.56 13.24 -0.73
N ILE A 157 14.28 12.12 -0.84
CA ILE A 157 14.97 11.70 -2.05
C ILE A 157 14.04 10.77 -2.84
N GLY A 158 13.58 11.21 -4.00
CA GLY A 158 12.80 10.38 -4.91
C GLY A 158 13.64 9.26 -5.55
N PHE A 159 13.06 8.06 -5.65
CA PHE A 159 13.57 6.97 -6.49
C PHE A 159 12.62 6.62 -7.63
N SER A 160 13.17 6.05 -8.71
CA SER A 160 12.42 5.57 -9.87
C SER A 160 12.12 4.07 -9.77
N PHE A 161 11.15 3.59 -10.54
CA PHE A 161 10.86 2.17 -10.74
C PHE A 161 11.65 1.53 -11.89
N ASN A 162 12.50 2.29 -12.59
CA ASN A 162 13.24 1.82 -13.77
C ASN A 162 14.70 1.45 -13.47
N ASP A 163 15.23 1.87 -12.32
CA ASP A 163 16.64 1.82 -11.97
C ASP A 163 16.80 1.36 -10.51
N SER A 164 17.85 0.57 -10.22
CA SER A 164 18.24 0.29 -8.84
C SER A 164 18.89 1.52 -8.20
N PHE A 165 18.74 1.67 -6.88
CA PHE A 165 19.43 2.70 -6.11
C PHE A 165 20.15 2.11 -4.90
N ARG A 166 21.06 2.88 -4.29
CA ARG A 166 21.89 2.44 -3.17
C ARG A 166 21.69 3.29 -1.92
N VAL A 167 21.73 2.62 -0.78
CA VAL A 167 21.71 3.20 0.56
C VAL A 167 22.80 2.50 1.35
N GLY A 168 23.94 3.17 1.58
CA GLY A 168 25.16 2.49 2.02
C GLY A 168 25.69 1.54 0.94
N ALA A 169 25.93 0.29 1.32
CA ALA A 169 26.28 -0.81 0.42
C ALA A 169 25.04 -1.62 -0.05
N LEU A 170 23.89 -1.48 0.61
CA LEU A 170 22.63 -2.09 0.16
C LEU A 170 22.19 -1.52 -1.20
N GLU A 171 21.80 -2.39 -2.12
CA GLU A 171 21.19 -2.05 -3.40
C GLU A 171 19.71 -2.45 -3.37
N PHE A 172 18.83 -1.47 -3.56
CA PHE A 172 17.39 -1.63 -3.66
C PHE A 172 16.97 -1.70 -5.12
N GLU A 173 16.11 -2.66 -5.42
CA GLU A 173 15.46 -2.92 -6.70
C GLU A 173 13.95 -2.62 -6.52
N PRO A 174 13.45 -1.43 -6.92
CA PRO A 174 12.07 -1.04 -6.65
C PRO A 174 11.11 -1.62 -7.69
N ILE A 175 10.17 -2.45 -7.25
CA ILE A 175 9.13 -3.04 -8.09
C ILE A 175 7.87 -2.18 -7.94
N HIS A 176 7.38 -1.62 -9.04
CA HIS A 176 6.11 -0.87 -9.04
C HIS A 176 4.94 -1.83 -8.83
N THR A 177 4.26 -1.74 -7.70
CA THR A 177 3.17 -2.66 -7.32
C THR A 177 1.89 -1.89 -7.03
N PRO A 178 1.29 -1.23 -8.05
CA PRO A 178 0.14 -0.36 -7.86
C PRO A 178 -1.10 -1.15 -7.44
N GLY A 179 -2.14 -0.43 -7.01
CA GLY A 179 -3.47 -1.00 -6.74
C GLY A 179 -3.86 -0.91 -5.28
N HIS A 180 -2.96 -1.23 -4.33
CA HIS A 180 -3.17 -0.78 -2.95
C HIS A 180 -2.99 0.74 -2.85
N GLN A 181 -1.88 1.26 -3.39
CA GLN A 181 -1.69 2.69 -3.68
C GLN A 181 -1.02 2.85 -5.05
N VAL A 182 -1.38 3.88 -5.82
CA VAL A 182 -1.02 4.04 -7.24
C VAL A 182 0.49 4.12 -7.52
N HIS A 183 1.29 4.52 -6.54
CA HIS A 183 2.75 4.65 -6.63
C HIS A 183 3.46 3.78 -5.58
N HIS A 184 2.84 2.67 -5.18
CA HIS A 184 3.38 1.76 -4.19
C HIS A 184 4.62 1.04 -4.73
N ALA A 185 5.67 0.96 -3.91
CA ALA A 185 6.89 0.23 -4.17
C ALA A 185 6.99 -1.01 -3.26
N SER A 186 7.05 -2.19 -3.87
CA SER A 186 7.62 -3.36 -3.19
C SER A 186 9.13 -3.35 -3.43
N LEU A 187 9.92 -3.45 -2.36
CA LEU A 187 11.35 -3.16 -2.37
C LEU A 187 12.14 -4.45 -2.22
N ALA A 188 12.79 -4.89 -3.30
CA ALA A 188 13.68 -6.04 -3.26
C ALA A 188 15.12 -5.61 -2.95
N THR A 189 15.85 -6.41 -2.17
CA THR A 189 17.29 -6.21 -1.92
C THR A 189 17.97 -7.54 -1.55
N SER A 190 19.30 -7.62 -1.70
CA SER A 190 20.08 -8.76 -1.22
C SER A 190 20.63 -8.48 0.18
N ILE A 191 20.50 -9.46 1.07
CA ILE A 191 20.96 -9.41 2.46
C ILE A 191 21.72 -10.71 2.72
N GLY A 192 23.05 -10.62 2.84
CA GLY A 192 23.95 -11.76 2.81
C GLY A 192 23.84 -12.56 1.50
N SER A 193 23.14 -13.70 1.56
CA SER A 193 22.85 -14.55 0.40
C SER A 193 21.36 -14.74 0.12
N GLU A 194 20.47 -14.06 0.86
CA GLU A 194 19.02 -14.07 0.64
C GLU A 194 18.62 -12.85 -0.22
N ARG A 195 17.72 -13.02 -1.19
CA ARG A 195 16.95 -11.92 -1.77
C ARG A 195 15.68 -11.75 -0.93
N VAL A 196 15.60 -10.63 -0.24
CA VAL A 196 14.45 -10.30 0.61
C VAL A 196 13.55 -9.31 -0.13
N LEU A 197 12.25 -9.59 -0.14
CA LEU A 197 11.22 -8.66 -0.61
C LEU A 197 10.58 -7.97 0.58
N PHE A 198 10.71 -6.65 0.69
CA PHE A 198 9.83 -5.86 1.54
C PHE A 198 8.59 -5.52 0.71
N SER A 199 7.55 -6.36 0.81
CA SER A 199 6.41 -6.31 -0.11
C SER A 199 5.50 -5.10 0.12
N GLY A 200 5.59 -4.43 1.27
CA GLY A 200 4.63 -3.43 1.71
C GLY A 200 3.25 -4.06 1.80
N ASP A 201 2.26 -3.39 1.22
CA ASP A 201 0.85 -3.82 1.22
C ASP A 201 0.41 -4.51 -0.08
N ALA A 202 1.32 -4.63 -1.07
CA ALA A 202 1.03 -5.31 -2.32
C ALA A 202 0.94 -6.84 -2.20
N LEU A 203 1.58 -7.44 -1.18
CA LEU A 203 1.55 -8.89 -0.96
C LEU A 203 1.69 -9.25 0.53
N ILE A 204 0.63 -9.82 1.10
CA ILE A 204 0.52 -10.24 2.51
C ILE A 204 -0.07 -11.66 2.54
N GLU A 205 0.64 -12.64 3.12
CA GLU A 205 0.22 -14.05 3.14
C GLU A 205 -1.14 -14.28 3.84
N SER A 206 -1.47 -13.48 4.85
CA SER A 206 -2.66 -13.69 5.68
C SER A 206 -3.97 -13.10 5.12
N PHE A 207 -3.92 -12.15 4.17
CA PHE A 207 -5.08 -11.51 3.55
C PHE A 207 -4.66 -10.61 2.37
N ARG A 208 -5.54 -10.43 1.37
CA ARG A 208 -5.37 -9.39 0.33
C ARG A 208 -5.67 -7.99 0.91
N ALA A 209 -4.77 -7.03 0.72
CA ALA A 209 -5.03 -5.62 1.02
C ALA A 209 -6.08 -5.00 0.06
N GLY A 210 -6.88 -4.04 0.55
CA GLY A 210 -7.91 -3.38 -0.26
C GLY A 210 -7.33 -2.67 -1.48
N ALA A 211 -8.04 -2.69 -2.61
CA ALA A 211 -7.67 -2.01 -3.84
C ALA A 211 -8.03 -0.51 -3.73
N LEU A 212 -7.25 0.25 -2.95
CA LEU A 212 -7.53 1.66 -2.67
C LEU A 212 -7.03 2.57 -3.81
N HIS A 213 -5.90 2.21 -4.43
CA HIS A 213 -5.23 2.86 -5.57
C HIS A 213 -5.00 4.37 -5.43
N VAL A 214 -6.00 5.20 -5.75
CA VAL A 214 -5.96 6.68 -5.65
C VAL A 214 -6.89 7.23 -4.56
N GLY A 215 -7.63 6.35 -3.88
CA GLY A 215 -8.81 6.69 -3.09
C GLY A 215 -10.01 7.00 -3.99
N LEU A 216 -10.85 7.94 -3.59
CA LEU A 216 -11.99 8.42 -4.38
C LEU A 216 -11.59 9.49 -5.41
N ASP A 217 -10.35 9.49 -5.92
CA ASP A 217 -9.87 10.43 -6.95
C ASP A 217 -10.24 9.94 -8.38
N ASP A 218 -9.73 10.60 -9.41
CA ASP A 218 -9.69 10.06 -10.78
C ASP A 218 -8.70 8.88 -10.84
N GLY A 219 -9.10 7.76 -11.47
CA GLY A 219 -8.41 6.46 -11.38
C GLY A 219 -9.00 5.45 -10.38
N ALA A 220 -10.15 5.73 -9.76
CA ALA A 220 -10.74 4.88 -8.71
C ALA A 220 -11.44 3.60 -9.23
N TYR A 221 -11.78 3.51 -10.51
CA TYR A 221 -12.42 2.32 -11.12
C TYR A 221 -11.39 1.36 -11.70
N GLU A 222 -10.17 1.84 -11.91
CA GLU A 222 -9.01 1.18 -12.48
C GLU A 222 -8.22 0.40 -11.39
N ALA A 223 -8.64 0.51 -10.12
CA ALA A 223 -7.92 0.04 -8.95
C ALA A 223 -7.65 -1.49 -8.93
N VAL A 224 -8.58 -2.31 -9.44
CA VAL A 224 -8.45 -3.78 -9.43
C VAL A 224 -7.47 -4.28 -10.51
N GLU A 225 -7.47 -3.71 -11.71
CA GLU A 225 -6.49 -4.11 -12.74
C GLU A 225 -5.15 -3.37 -12.61
N ALA A 226 -5.09 -2.32 -11.78
CA ALA A 226 -3.83 -1.88 -11.18
C ALA A 226 -3.26 -2.91 -10.20
N VAL A 227 -4.08 -3.52 -9.31
CA VAL A 227 -3.64 -4.66 -8.47
C VAL A 227 -3.18 -5.82 -9.36
N ASP A 228 -3.95 -6.17 -10.40
CA ASP A 228 -3.66 -7.25 -11.33
C ASP A 228 -2.26 -7.09 -11.97
N ALA A 229 -1.97 -5.91 -12.53
CA ALA A 229 -0.65 -5.58 -13.08
C ALA A 229 0.46 -5.46 -12.00
N GLY A 230 0.11 -5.20 -10.74
CA GLY A 230 1.04 -5.27 -9.61
C GLY A 230 1.44 -6.72 -9.29
N LEU A 231 0.48 -7.65 -9.33
CA LEU A 231 0.69 -9.08 -9.15
C LEU A 231 1.51 -9.68 -10.31
N GLU A 232 1.21 -9.34 -11.56
CA GLU A 232 1.99 -9.81 -12.73
C GLU A 232 3.49 -9.53 -12.58
N ARG A 233 3.86 -8.33 -12.11
CA ARG A 233 5.26 -7.95 -11.88
C ARG A 233 5.92 -8.74 -10.76
N LEU A 234 5.19 -9.03 -9.67
CA LEU A 234 5.69 -9.85 -8.57
C LEU A 234 5.79 -11.33 -8.97
N GLU A 235 4.90 -11.82 -9.84
CA GLU A 235 4.94 -13.16 -10.42
C GLU A 235 6.15 -13.33 -11.34
N ASP A 236 6.41 -12.38 -12.25
CA ASP A 236 7.60 -12.34 -13.11
C ASP A 236 8.90 -12.27 -12.29
N GLU A 237 8.97 -11.38 -11.28
CA GLU A 237 10.14 -11.25 -10.40
C GLU A 237 10.42 -12.52 -9.59
N THR A 238 9.36 -13.14 -9.05
CA THR A 238 9.46 -14.41 -8.30
C THR A 238 9.88 -15.57 -9.22
N ALA A 239 9.43 -15.58 -10.48
CA ALA A 239 9.81 -16.58 -11.46
C ALA A 239 11.25 -16.40 -11.99
N ALA A 240 11.72 -15.15 -12.12
CA ALA A 240 13.06 -14.83 -12.61
C ALA A 240 14.15 -15.04 -11.55
N ARG A 241 13.91 -14.58 -10.31
CA ARG A 241 14.78 -14.79 -9.15
C ARG A 241 13.94 -14.78 -7.87
N PRO A 242 13.54 -15.98 -7.37
CA PRO A 242 12.73 -16.12 -6.18
C PRO A 242 13.25 -15.32 -4.97
N PHE A 243 12.32 -14.95 -4.10
CA PHE A 243 12.63 -14.36 -2.80
C PHE A 243 12.71 -15.47 -1.76
N GLU A 244 13.82 -15.59 -1.04
CA GLU A 244 13.93 -16.51 0.10
C GLU A 244 13.02 -16.09 1.28
N ARG A 245 12.61 -14.82 1.32
CA ARG A 245 11.81 -14.22 2.41
C ARG A 245 11.01 -13.02 1.93
N VAL A 246 9.78 -12.90 2.43
CA VAL A 246 8.90 -11.73 2.22
C VAL A 246 8.55 -11.08 3.56
N CYS A 247 8.76 -9.77 3.62
CA CYS A 247 8.57 -8.88 4.77
C CYS A 247 7.43 -7.89 4.48
N PRO A 248 6.17 -8.23 4.77
CA PRO A 248 5.02 -7.38 4.46
C PRO A 248 4.81 -6.26 5.48
N GLY A 249 4.11 -5.20 5.06
CA GLY A 249 3.68 -4.08 5.92
C GLY A 249 2.71 -4.51 7.03
N HIS A 250 1.96 -5.58 6.78
CA HIS A 250 1.05 -6.21 7.73
C HIS A 250 1.20 -7.73 7.77
N GLY A 251 0.90 -8.36 8.90
CA GLY A 251 0.98 -9.81 9.08
C GLY A 251 2.38 -10.32 9.46
N PRO A 252 2.58 -11.65 9.42
CA PRO A 252 3.87 -12.28 9.68
C PRO A 252 4.82 -12.18 8.48
N VAL A 253 6.12 -12.31 8.75
CA VAL A 253 7.14 -12.60 7.72
C VAL A 253 6.95 -14.02 7.21
N PHE A 254 6.99 -14.21 5.89
CA PHE A 254 6.72 -15.48 5.23
C PHE A 254 7.75 -15.84 4.16
N THR A 255 7.63 -17.03 3.55
CA THR A 255 8.61 -17.56 2.58
C THR A 255 7.98 -18.12 1.30
N ASP A 256 6.66 -18.31 1.24
CA ASP A 256 5.99 -18.79 0.01
C ASP A 256 5.36 -17.62 -0.77
N ALA A 257 6.21 -16.87 -1.47
CA ALA A 257 5.77 -15.77 -2.33
C ALA A 257 4.79 -16.24 -3.41
N ALA A 258 5.00 -17.43 -3.99
CA ALA A 258 4.16 -17.98 -5.05
C ALA A 258 2.78 -18.42 -4.53
N GLY A 259 2.71 -19.02 -3.34
CA GLY A 259 1.46 -19.33 -2.65
C GLY A 259 0.66 -18.07 -2.32
N ALA A 260 1.29 -17.07 -1.71
CA ALA A 260 0.64 -15.80 -1.38
C ALA A 260 0.12 -15.06 -2.62
N LEU A 261 0.84 -15.10 -3.75
CA LEU A 261 0.39 -14.52 -5.02
C LEU A 261 -0.85 -15.25 -5.55
N ALA A 262 -0.85 -16.59 -5.55
CA ALA A 262 -1.99 -17.40 -5.98
C ALA A 262 -3.24 -17.20 -5.11
N ASP A 263 -3.09 -17.14 -3.78
CA ASP A 263 -4.19 -16.85 -2.85
C ASP A 263 -4.70 -15.40 -3.02
N THR A 264 -3.82 -14.44 -3.33
CA THR A 264 -4.20 -13.05 -3.63
C THR A 264 -4.99 -12.94 -4.94
N ARG A 265 -4.58 -13.67 -5.99
CA ARG A 265 -5.34 -13.82 -7.25
C ARG A 265 -6.74 -14.39 -6.99
N ALA A 266 -6.83 -15.50 -6.24
CA ALA A 266 -8.12 -16.13 -5.90
C ALA A 266 -9.04 -15.20 -5.08
N ALA A 267 -8.48 -14.36 -4.21
CA ALA A 267 -9.21 -13.34 -3.47
C ALA A 267 -9.68 -12.16 -4.36
N LEU A 268 -9.02 -11.91 -5.49
CA LEU A 268 -9.40 -10.91 -6.50
C LEU A 268 -10.49 -11.45 -7.44
N ASP A 269 -10.40 -12.71 -7.87
CA ASP A 269 -11.47 -13.39 -8.61
C ASP A 269 -12.76 -13.45 -7.78
N SER A 270 -12.66 -13.82 -6.50
CA SER A 270 -13.79 -13.83 -5.56
C SER A 270 -14.40 -12.43 -5.34
N LEU A 271 -13.58 -11.37 -5.39
CA LEU A 271 -14.05 -9.99 -5.33
C LEU A 271 -14.92 -9.67 -6.57
N LEU A 272 -14.41 -9.98 -7.77
CA LEU A 272 -15.09 -9.75 -9.05
C LEU A 272 -16.39 -10.55 -9.16
N GLU A 273 -16.39 -11.82 -8.75
CA GLU A 273 -17.60 -12.66 -8.68
C GLU A 273 -18.65 -12.03 -7.74
N SER A 274 -18.25 -11.61 -6.53
CA SER A 274 -19.18 -11.01 -5.56
C SER A 274 -19.87 -9.72 -6.08
N ARG A 275 -19.15 -8.88 -6.83
CA ARG A 275 -19.72 -7.62 -7.38
C ARG A 275 -20.61 -7.89 -8.59
N ARG A 276 -20.27 -8.85 -9.44
CA ARG A 276 -21.11 -9.30 -10.55
C ARG A 276 -22.46 -9.82 -10.06
N ASP A 277 -22.44 -10.69 -9.05
CA ASP A 277 -23.66 -11.27 -8.49
C ASP A 277 -24.51 -10.23 -7.74
N ALA A 278 -23.88 -9.28 -7.05
CA ALA A 278 -24.59 -8.13 -6.49
C ALA A 278 -25.27 -7.28 -7.57
N VAL A 279 -24.56 -6.93 -8.66
CA VAL A 279 -25.13 -6.20 -9.80
C VAL A 279 -26.29 -6.96 -10.45
N ALA A 280 -26.21 -8.29 -10.57
CA ALA A 280 -27.29 -9.11 -11.07
C ALA A 280 -28.49 -9.22 -10.10
N THR A 281 -28.28 -8.96 -8.81
CA THR A 281 -29.30 -9.06 -7.75
C THR A 281 -30.04 -7.74 -7.50
N VAL A 282 -29.33 -6.60 -7.50
CA VAL A 282 -29.91 -5.28 -7.19
C VAL A 282 -29.94 -4.29 -8.35
N GLY A 283 -29.32 -4.60 -9.50
CA GLY A 283 -29.22 -3.68 -10.63
C GLY A 283 -30.58 -3.31 -11.28
N PRO A 284 -30.73 -2.08 -11.84
CA PRO A 284 -29.70 -1.04 -11.97
C PRO A 284 -29.48 -0.22 -10.69
N ALA A 285 -28.28 -0.26 -10.13
CA ALA A 285 -27.92 0.31 -8.82
C ALA A 285 -26.57 1.03 -8.85
N THR A 286 -26.35 1.96 -7.93
CA THR A 286 -25.08 2.69 -7.77
C THR A 286 -24.01 1.84 -7.09
N PRO A 287 -22.71 2.16 -7.24
CA PRO A 287 -21.62 1.52 -6.49
C PRO A 287 -21.82 1.56 -4.97
N LEU A 288 -22.43 2.62 -4.43
CA LEU A 288 -22.82 2.73 -3.03
C LEU A 288 -23.89 1.68 -2.67
N GLU A 289 -25.03 1.66 -3.35
CA GLU A 289 -26.11 0.68 -3.11
C GLU A 289 -25.64 -0.78 -3.28
N ILE A 290 -24.73 -1.04 -4.23
CA ILE A 290 -24.10 -2.36 -4.45
C ILE A 290 -23.21 -2.75 -3.27
N THR A 291 -22.48 -1.79 -2.68
CA THR A 291 -21.64 -2.06 -1.50
C THR A 291 -22.48 -2.22 -0.24
N GLU A 292 -23.53 -1.42 -0.07
CA GLU A 292 -24.51 -1.56 1.02
C GLU A 292 -25.24 -2.90 0.96
N HIS A 293 -25.55 -3.42 -0.24
CA HIS A 293 -26.10 -4.76 -0.42
C HIS A 293 -25.14 -5.87 0.06
N LEU A 294 -23.84 -5.70 -0.18
CA LEU A 294 -22.81 -6.70 0.14
C LEU A 294 -22.40 -6.71 1.63
N TYR A 295 -22.46 -5.57 2.31
CA TYR A 295 -21.91 -5.43 3.67
C TYR A 295 -22.86 -4.84 4.72
N GLY A 296 -24.02 -4.30 4.32
CA GLY A 296 -24.83 -3.43 5.17
C GLY A 296 -24.19 -2.05 5.32
N ASP A 297 -24.32 -1.44 6.51
CA ASP A 297 -23.74 -0.12 6.81
C ASP A 297 -22.22 -0.11 6.55
N LEU A 298 -21.73 0.84 5.76
CA LEU A 298 -20.31 1.01 5.48
C LEU A 298 -19.51 1.31 6.75
N GLN A 299 -18.54 0.45 7.08
CA GLN A 299 -17.66 0.60 8.23
C GLN A 299 -16.28 1.13 7.84
N TYR A 300 -15.79 0.77 6.65
CA TYR A 300 -14.44 1.12 6.18
C TYR A 300 -14.46 1.54 4.69
N PRO A 301 -13.77 2.65 4.31
CA PRO A 301 -13.74 3.11 2.91
C PRO A 301 -13.26 2.05 1.90
N ALA A 302 -12.40 1.13 2.34
CA ALA A 302 -11.90 0.03 1.52
C ALA A 302 -13.02 -0.84 0.90
N GLN A 303 -14.17 -0.99 1.58
CA GLN A 303 -15.30 -1.78 1.09
C GLN A 303 -15.88 -1.21 -0.21
N LEU A 304 -15.98 0.13 -0.29
CA LEU A 304 -16.44 0.86 -1.46
C LEU A 304 -15.36 0.90 -2.55
N LEU A 305 -14.10 1.12 -2.18
CA LEU A 305 -12.99 1.21 -3.14
C LEU A 305 -12.76 -0.12 -3.88
N ASP A 306 -12.77 -1.25 -3.16
CA ASP A 306 -12.82 -2.60 -3.75
C ASP A 306 -14.02 -2.78 -4.71
N THR A 307 -15.19 -2.18 -4.40
CA THR A 307 -16.36 -2.20 -5.30
C THR A 307 -16.16 -1.33 -6.54
N LEU A 308 -15.60 -0.13 -6.42
CA LEU A 308 -15.34 0.76 -7.56
C LEU A 308 -14.36 0.11 -8.54
N GLY A 309 -13.24 -0.40 -8.04
CA GLY A 309 -12.27 -1.15 -8.83
C GLY A 309 -12.90 -2.36 -9.54
N ALA A 310 -13.62 -3.20 -8.79
CA ALA A 310 -14.27 -4.37 -9.38
C ALA A 310 -15.35 -4.01 -10.42
N LEU A 311 -16.11 -2.93 -10.22
CA LEU A 311 -17.11 -2.46 -11.17
C LEU A 311 -16.50 -1.79 -12.42
N GLY A 312 -15.29 -1.23 -12.34
CA GLY A 312 -14.52 -0.80 -13.51
C GLY A 312 -14.08 -2.00 -14.34
N THR A 313 -13.35 -2.92 -13.73
CA THR A 313 -12.88 -4.17 -14.35
C THR A 313 -14.00 -4.98 -15.01
N LEU A 314 -15.12 -5.21 -14.31
CA LEU A 314 -16.26 -5.93 -14.87
C LEU A 314 -16.92 -5.18 -16.06
N ALA A 315 -16.83 -3.86 -16.12
CA ALA A 315 -17.37 -3.07 -17.21
C ALA A 315 -16.45 -3.05 -18.44
N GLU A 316 -15.13 -2.96 -18.25
CA GLU A 316 -14.17 -3.10 -19.35
C GLU A 316 -14.20 -4.50 -19.97
N ARG A 317 -14.33 -5.54 -19.13
CA ARG A 317 -14.55 -6.93 -19.58
C ARG A 317 -15.92 -7.16 -20.23
N GLY A 318 -16.82 -6.17 -20.23
CA GLY A 318 -18.14 -6.22 -20.86
C GLY A 318 -19.17 -7.09 -20.12
N GLU A 319 -18.92 -7.39 -18.84
CA GLU A 319 -19.69 -8.34 -18.03
C GLU A 319 -20.80 -7.65 -17.21
N VAL A 320 -20.58 -6.38 -16.88
CA VAL A 320 -21.61 -5.42 -16.45
C VAL A 320 -21.62 -4.21 -17.38
N ALA A 321 -22.72 -3.47 -17.38
CA ALA A 321 -22.83 -2.18 -18.05
C ALA A 321 -23.34 -1.12 -17.07
N PHE A 322 -23.12 0.17 -17.35
CA PHE A 322 -23.70 1.25 -16.54
C PHE A 322 -24.25 2.38 -17.40
N ASP A 323 -25.33 3.00 -16.91
CA ASP A 323 -25.94 4.19 -17.50
C ASP A 323 -25.72 5.40 -16.57
N TRP A 324 -25.34 6.54 -17.13
CA TRP A 324 -25.21 7.80 -16.37
C TRP A 324 -26.56 8.47 -16.14
N ARG A 325 -26.80 8.96 -14.91
CA ARG A 325 -27.96 9.79 -14.55
C ARG A 325 -27.49 10.92 -13.63
N ASP A 326 -27.64 12.16 -14.05
CA ASP A 326 -27.30 13.37 -13.27
C ASP A 326 -25.90 13.38 -12.59
N GLY A 327 -24.92 12.73 -13.21
CA GLY A 327 -23.54 12.59 -12.71
C GLY A 327 -23.26 11.34 -11.86
N VAL A 328 -24.23 10.42 -11.75
CA VAL A 328 -24.15 9.15 -11.02
C VAL A 328 -24.13 7.98 -12.00
N ARG A 329 -23.35 6.92 -11.74
CA ARG A 329 -23.33 5.67 -12.53
C ARG A 329 -24.31 4.65 -11.94
N TYR A 330 -25.21 4.10 -12.76
CA TYR A 330 -26.09 2.99 -12.37
C TYR A 330 -25.70 1.71 -13.12
N TYR A 331 -25.08 0.78 -12.39
CA TYR A 331 -24.58 -0.50 -12.89
C TYR A 331 -25.68 -1.57 -12.94
N ARG A 332 -25.66 -2.38 -14.00
CA ARG A 332 -26.59 -3.47 -14.32
C ARG A 332 -25.85 -4.60 -15.03
N THR A 333 -26.41 -5.80 -15.05
CA THR A 333 -25.89 -6.89 -15.89
C THR A 333 -25.80 -6.45 -17.35
N ALA A 334 -24.74 -6.84 -18.06
CA ALA A 334 -24.65 -6.61 -19.49
C ALA A 334 -25.76 -7.39 -20.23
N ASP A 335 -26.44 -6.75 -21.18
CA ASP A 335 -27.42 -7.43 -22.02
C ASP A 335 -26.69 -8.45 -22.92
N GLY A 336 -27.08 -9.73 -22.87
CA GLY A 336 -26.45 -10.83 -23.61
C GLY A 336 -26.64 -10.80 -25.14
N SER A 337 -26.77 -9.62 -25.74
CA SER A 337 -27.04 -9.38 -27.15
C SER A 337 -26.15 -8.26 -27.72
N ALA A 338 -24.83 -8.39 -27.54
CA ALA A 338 -23.80 -7.54 -28.14
C ALA A 338 -22.69 -8.35 -28.85
N VAL A 339 -23.02 -9.57 -29.32
CA VAL A 339 -22.18 -10.36 -30.23
C VAL A 339 -23.00 -10.67 -31.47
N LEU A 340 -22.43 -10.36 -32.65
CA LEU A 340 -23.11 -10.19 -33.95
C LEU A 340 -23.99 -8.92 -33.97
N ASP A 341 -23.87 -8.01 -34.94
CA ASP A 341 -23.55 -8.25 -36.36
C ASP A 341 -22.71 -7.10 -36.99
N GLN A 342 -21.74 -7.48 -37.85
CA GLN A 342 -20.92 -6.69 -38.80
C GLN A 342 -20.09 -5.49 -38.31
#